data_AF-A0AAU1D2A0-F1
#
_entry.id   AF-A0AAU1D2A0-F1
#
_cell.length_a   1.000
_cell.length_b   1.000
_cell.length_c   1.000
_cell.angle_alpha   90.00
_cell.angle_beta   90.00
_cell.angle_gamma   90.00
#
_symmetry.space_group_name_H-M   'P 1'
#
loop_
_entity.id
_entity.type
_entity.pdbx_description
1 polymer ?
#
loop_
_entity_poly.entity_id
_entity_poly.type
_entity_poly.pdbx_seq_one_letter_code
_entity_poly.pdbx_strand_id
1 'polypeptide(L)'
;MNERQIEFHASCGHLMSVPPGQSGTDVRCPHCHQVVRVPQPDVPYAAPVVPSAGPPEAAALKPLYLVALLGGLTAAAVIYLVMFNDLSESLLIDITPFWFFPIVFGLYGFTSQRLIGYLAQGRARTLAEAARVFIDVAGHWAALVMFPFLVLKWRSSLLVSLTAALFWAVLLWLFFAAVFPAL
;
A
#
# COMPACT_ATOMS: atom_id res chain seq x y z
N MET A 1 48.57 9.44 -15.20
CA MET A 1 47.51 10.36 -14.74
C MET A 1 46.50 9.52 -13.98
N ASN A 2 46.33 9.73 -12.66
CA ASN A 2 45.33 9.00 -11.88
C ASN A 2 43.94 9.56 -12.20
N GLU A 3 43.08 8.77 -12.83
CA GLU A 3 41.67 9.13 -13.05
C GLU A 3 40.95 9.14 -11.71
N ARG A 4 40.51 10.31 -11.24
CA ARG A 4 39.71 10.42 -10.00
C ARG A 4 38.35 9.74 -10.22
N GLN A 5 38.08 8.69 -9.45
CA GLN A 5 36.77 8.04 -9.43
C GLN A 5 35.76 8.91 -8.69
N ILE A 6 34.50 8.86 -9.12
CA ILE A 6 33.40 9.53 -8.43
C ILE A 6 32.81 8.53 -7.42
N GLU A 7 32.94 8.84 -6.15
CA GLU A 7 32.36 8.07 -5.05
C GLU A 7 31.02 8.67 -4.63
N PHE A 8 29.97 7.86 -4.57
CA PHE A 8 28.65 8.29 -4.12
C PHE A 8 27.86 7.13 -3.53
N HIS A 9 26.90 7.42 -2.65
CA HIS A 9 26.02 6.40 -2.10
C HIS A 9 24.82 6.16 -3.02
N ALA A 10 24.52 4.90 -3.29
CA ALA A 10 23.25 4.49 -3.88
C ALA A 10 22.09 4.73 -2.89
N SER A 11 20.85 4.76 -3.36
CA SER A 11 19.67 4.96 -2.50
C SER A 11 19.47 3.88 -1.43
N CYS A 12 20.15 2.74 -1.56
CA CYS A 12 20.21 1.68 -0.54
C CYS A 12 21.29 1.92 0.53
N GLY A 13 22.07 3.00 0.44
CA GLY A 13 23.19 3.31 1.33
C GLY A 13 24.55 2.74 0.90
N HIS A 14 24.60 1.88 -0.12
CA HIS A 14 25.85 1.27 -0.59
C HIS A 14 26.75 2.27 -1.32
N LEU A 15 28.04 2.33 -0.96
CA LEU A 15 29.03 3.19 -1.62
C LEU A 15 29.35 2.64 -3.01
N MET A 16 29.26 3.48 -4.03
CA MET A 16 29.58 3.19 -5.42
C MET A 16 30.72 4.07 -5.90
N SER A 17 31.65 3.47 -6.65
CA SER A 17 32.76 4.15 -7.32
C SER A 17 32.61 3.99 -8.83
N VAL A 18 32.50 5.10 -9.57
CA VAL A 18 32.26 5.08 -11.01
C VAL A 18 33.29 5.95 -11.74
N PRO A 19 33.76 5.57 -12.96
CA PRO A 19 34.65 6.39 -13.77
C PRO A 19 34.07 7.78 -14.09
N PRO A 20 34.90 8.83 -14.19
CA PRO A 20 34.44 10.21 -14.37
C PRO A 20 33.67 10.44 -15.69
N GLY A 21 33.91 9.62 -16.72
CA GLY A 21 33.20 9.65 -17.99
C GLY A 21 31.73 9.20 -17.92
N GLN A 22 31.27 8.71 -16.77
CA GLN A 22 29.88 8.30 -16.54
C GLN A 22 29.09 9.31 -15.70
N SER A 23 29.64 10.50 -15.46
CA SER A 23 28.94 11.58 -14.76
C SER A 23 27.61 11.91 -15.45
N GLY A 24 26.53 11.94 -14.67
CA GLY A 24 25.19 12.12 -15.20
C GLY A 24 24.73 11.00 -16.13
N THR A 25 25.25 9.77 -16.00
CA THR A 25 24.64 8.57 -16.63
C THR A 25 23.99 7.68 -15.57
N ASP A 26 23.10 6.80 -16.03
CA ASP A 26 22.36 5.87 -15.19
C ASP A 26 23.18 4.58 -15.01
N VAL A 27 23.59 4.29 -13.77
CA VAL A 27 24.35 3.08 -13.43
C VAL A 27 23.56 2.19 -12.48
N ARG A 28 23.72 0.87 -12.62
CA ARG A 28 23.02 -0.11 -11.77
C ARG A 28 23.88 -0.44 -10.55
N CYS A 29 23.30 -0.27 -9.36
CA CYS A 29 23.96 -0.65 -8.11
C CYS A 29 24.15 -2.18 -8.05
N PRO A 30 25.36 -2.69 -7.74
CA PRO A 30 25.61 -4.13 -7.66
C PRO A 30 24.91 -4.78 -6.46
N HIS A 31 24.61 -4.02 -5.41
CA HIS A 31 24.02 -4.54 -4.18
C HIS A 31 22.50 -4.65 -4.22
N CYS A 32 21.80 -3.62 -4.73
CA CYS A 32 20.33 -3.59 -4.75
C CYS A 32 19.73 -3.61 -6.17
N HIS A 33 20.57 -3.66 -7.20
CA HIS A 33 20.18 -3.59 -8.61
C HIS A 33 19.35 -2.37 -9.01
N GLN A 34 19.27 -1.36 -8.15
CA GLN A 34 18.60 -0.10 -8.43
C GLN A 34 19.45 0.74 -9.39
N VAL A 35 18.79 1.42 -10.34
CA VAL A 35 19.44 2.36 -11.24
C VAL A 35 19.58 3.71 -10.53
N VAL A 36 20.79 4.22 -10.43
CA VAL A 36 21.14 5.47 -9.75
C VAL A 36 21.88 6.37 -10.74
N ARG A 37 21.52 7.66 -10.78
CA ARG A 37 22.19 8.65 -11.61
C ARG A 37 23.52 9.04 -10.95
N VAL A 38 24.63 8.94 -11.68
CA VAL A 38 25.94 9.39 -11.18
C VAL A 38 25.90 10.92 -10.99
N PRO A 39 26.29 11.45 -9.81
CA PRO A 39 26.33 12.90 -9.57
C PRO A 39 27.24 13.61 -10.57
N GLN A 40 26.81 14.76 -11.09
CA GLN A 40 27.67 15.61 -11.94
C GLN A 40 28.51 16.54 -11.05
N PRO A 41 29.82 16.64 -11.27
CA PRO A 41 30.71 17.40 -10.40
C PRO A 41 30.62 18.94 -10.50
N ASP A 42 29.78 19.53 -11.38
CA ASP A 42 29.77 20.99 -11.62
C ASP A 42 28.36 21.62 -11.66
N VAL A 43 27.60 21.53 -10.56
CA VAL A 43 26.50 22.48 -10.34
C VAL A 43 26.57 23.05 -8.93
N PRO A 44 26.93 24.33 -8.76
CA PRO A 44 26.92 25.02 -7.48
C PRO A 44 25.48 25.37 -7.07
N TYR A 45 24.69 24.37 -6.72
CA TYR A 45 23.58 24.47 -5.76
C TYR A 45 23.14 23.06 -5.42
N ALA A 46 23.74 22.48 -4.37
CA ALA A 46 23.12 21.39 -3.65
C ALA A 46 21.85 21.94 -2.96
N ALA A 47 20.78 22.18 -3.73
CA ALA A 47 19.47 21.88 -3.18
C ALA A 47 19.43 20.35 -3.08
N PRO A 48 19.12 19.77 -1.90
CA PRO A 48 18.71 18.38 -1.88
C PRO A 48 17.62 18.24 -2.95
N VAL A 49 17.80 17.32 -3.89
CA VAL A 49 16.69 16.84 -4.71
C VAL A 49 15.74 16.22 -3.69
N VAL A 50 14.82 17.05 -3.17
CA VAL A 50 13.72 16.59 -2.34
C VAL A 50 13.09 15.50 -3.20
N PRO A 51 13.04 14.24 -2.74
CA PRO A 51 12.34 13.19 -3.46
C PRO A 51 10.99 13.81 -3.81
N SER A 52 10.67 13.91 -5.11
CA SER A 52 9.40 14.46 -5.56
C SER A 52 8.35 13.79 -4.70
N ALA A 53 7.80 14.58 -3.76
CA ALA A 53 6.89 14.07 -2.78
C ALA A 53 5.76 13.51 -3.63
N GLY A 54 5.62 12.18 -3.65
CA GLY A 54 4.44 11.56 -4.22
C GLY A 54 3.24 12.31 -3.68
N PRO A 55 2.18 12.49 -4.49
CA PRO A 55 1.13 13.47 -4.27
C PRO A 55 0.77 13.56 -2.77
N PRO A 56 0.75 14.77 -2.17
CA PRO A 56 0.65 14.97 -0.71
C PRO A 56 -0.54 14.25 -0.06
N GLU A 57 -1.54 13.92 -0.88
CA GLU A 57 -2.69 13.09 -0.57
C GLU A 57 -2.32 11.70 0.01
N ALA A 58 -1.25 11.06 -0.48
CA ALA A 58 -0.84 9.73 -0.03
C ALA A 58 -0.28 9.71 1.41
N ALA A 59 0.34 10.80 1.88
CA ALA A 59 0.86 10.89 3.24
C ALA A 59 -0.25 11.17 4.25
N ALA A 60 -1.21 12.03 3.90
CA ALA A 60 -2.30 12.45 4.78
C ALA A 60 -3.38 11.37 4.98
N LEU A 61 -3.61 10.50 3.99
CA LEU A 61 -4.65 9.45 4.06
C LEU A 61 -4.22 8.22 4.87
N LYS A 62 -2.91 8.03 5.09
CA LYS A 62 -2.40 6.88 5.84
C LYS A 62 -2.92 6.81 7.28
N PRO A 63 -2.87 7.89 8.08
CA PRO A 63 -3.44 7.87 9.42
C PRO A 63 -4.95 7.61 9.39
N LEU A 64 -5.68 8.12 8.38
CA LEU A 64 -7.13 7.84 8.24
C LEU A 64 -7.39 6.34 8.10
N TYR A 65 -6.67 5.65 7.21
CA TYR A 65 -6.83 4.21 7.02
C TYR A 65 -6.44 3.41 8.27
N LEU A 66 -5.39 3.82 8.98
CA LEU A 66 -4.97 3.17 10.21
C LEU A 66 -5.99 3.37 11.34
N VAL A 67 -6.51 4.59 11.51
CA VAL A 67 -7.56 4.89 12.49
C VAL A 67 -8.83 4.12 12.17
N ALA A 68 -9.23 4.04 10.90
CA ALA A 68 -10.38 3.23 10.49
C ALA A 68 -10.17 1.74 10.80
N LEU A 69 -9.00 1.19 10.44
CA LEU A 69 -8.69 -0.22 10.69
C LEU A 69 -8.66 -0.54 12.19
N LEU A 70 -7.94 0.25 12.99
CA LEU A 70 -7.84 0.05 14.44
C LEU A 70 -9.18 0.31 15.13
N GLY A 71 -9.91 1.33 14.70
CA GLY A 71 -11.25 1.65 15.22
C GLY A 71 -12.23 0.52 14.95
N GLY A 72 -12.25 -0.02 13.73
CA GLY A 72 -13.10 -1.17 13.38
C GLY A 72 -12.72 -2.44 14.14
N LEU A 73 -11.43 -2.75 14.26
CA LEU A 73 -10.96 -3.89 15.06
C LEU A 73 -11.31 -3.75 16.55
N THR A 74 -11.18 -2.54 17.09
CA THR A 74 -11.54 -2.26 18.49
C THR A 74 -13.05 -2.40 18.70
N ALA A 75 -13.86 -1.87 17.78
CA ALA A 75 -15.31 -2.04 17.83
C ALA A 75 -15.71 -3.52 17.78
N ALA A 76 -15.12 -4.29 16.85
CA ALA A 76 -15.35 -5.74 16.78
C ALA A 76 -14.96 -6.44 18.09
N ALA A 77 -13.79 -6.12 18.65
CA ALA A 77 -13.35 -6.71 19.92
C ALA A 77 -14.31 -6.38 21.07
N VAL A 78 -14.80 -5.15 21.18
CA VAL A 78 -15.78 -4.77 22.21
C VAL A 78 -17.10 -5.53 22.02
N ILE A 79 -17.61 -5.60 20.78
CA ILE A 79 -18.86 -6.31 20.47
C ILE A 79 -18.72 -7.80 20.83
N TYR A 80 -17.68 -8.48 20.35
CA TYR A 80 -17.58 -9.93 20.49
C TYR A 80 -16.99 -10.41 21.83
N LEU A 81 -16.18 -9.60 22.53
CA LEU A 81 -15.55 -10.00 23.79
C LEU A 81 -16.27 -9.46 25.02
N VAL A 82 -16.99 -8.34 24.90
CA VAL A 82 -17.63 -7.67 26.04
C VAL A 82 -19.15 -7.73 25.93
N MET A 83 -19.71 -7.30 24.79
CA MET A 83 -21.15 -7.09 24.65
C MET A 83 -21.91 -8.30 24.08
N PHE A 84 -21.21 -9.35 23.63
CA PHE A 84 -21.80 -10.44 22.84
C PHE A 84 -23.02 -11.10 23.50
N ASN A 85 -22.98 -11.29 24.81
CA ASN A 85 -24.06 -11.94 25.56
C ASN A 85 -25.28 -11.04 25.78
N ASP A 86 -25.12 -9.73 25.63
CA ASP A 86 -26.17 -8.72 25.88
C ASP A 86 -26.91 -8.32 24.60
N LEU A 87 -26.36 -8.66 23.42
CA LEU A 87 -26.90 -8.28 22.12
C LEU A 87 -27.72 -9.43 21.53
N SER A 88 -28.88 -9.10 20.94
CA SER A 88 -29.66 -10.07 20.18
C SER A 88 -28.96 -10.42 18.86
N GLU A 89 -29.28 -11.59 18.30
CA GLU A 89 -28.75 -12.04 17.01
C GLU A 89 -29.03 -11.05 15.87
N SER A 90 -30.26 -10.53 15.81
CA SER A 90 -30.66 -9.49 14.85
C SER A 90 -29.82 -8.23 14.98
N LEU A 91 -29.64 -7.75 16.22
CA LEU A 91 -28.84 -6.55 16.47
C LEU A 91 -27.37 -6.79 16.10
N LEU A 92 -26.84 -7.99 16.30
CA LEU A 92 -25.48 -8.39 15.89
C LEU A 92 -25.27 -8.28 14.37
N ILE A 93 -26.29 -8.66 13.59
CA ILE A 93 -26.27 -8.53 12.14
C ILE A 93 -26.34 -7.05 11.74
N ASP A 94 -27.26 -6.29 12.34
CA ASP A 94 -27.45 -4.85 12.04
C ASP A 94 -26.22 -3.99 12.36
N ILE A 95 -25.49 -4.32 13.44
CA ILE A 95 -24.24 -3.63 13.81
C ILE A 95 -23.03 -4.10 12.99
N THR A 96 -23.13 -5.23 12.27
CA THR A 96 -21.98 -5.78 11.52
C THR A 96 -21.33 -4.78 10.55
N PRO A 97 -22.09 -4.04 9.72
CA PRO A 97 -21.52 -3.04 8.82
C PRO A 97 -20.68 -1.98 9.54
N PHE A 98 -21.00 -1.62 10.79
CA PHE A 98 -20.32 -0.55 11.52
C PHE A 98 -18.88 -0.89 11.91
N TRP A 99 -18.57 -2.15 12.18
CA TRP A 99 -17.19 -2.57 12.47
C TRP A 99 -16.52 -3.21 11.26
N PHE A 100 -17.27 -3.88 10.39
CA PHE A 100 -16.73 -4.56 9.21
C PHE A 100 -16.29 -3.56 8.13
N PHE A 101 -17.12 -2.57 7.81
CA PHE A 101 -16.78 -1.54 6.81
C PHE A 101 -15.46 -0.81 7.12
N PRO A 102 -15.22 -0.26 8.32
CA PRO A 102 -13.97 0.45 8.61
C PRO A 102 -12.74 -0.47 8.60
N ILE A 103 -12.88 -1.75 8.97
CA ILE A 103 -11.79 -2.74 8.83
C ILE A 103 -11.41 -2.91 7.36
N VAL A 104 -12.40 -3.21 6.50
CA VAL A 104 -12.16 -3.42 5.08
C VAL A 104 -11.60 -2.14 4.44
N PHE A 105 -12.26 -1.01 4.66
CA PHE A 105 -11.81 0.29 4.13
C PHE A 105 -10.37 0.60 4.56
N GLY A 106 -10.05 0.43 5.85
CA GLY A 106 -8.72 0.68 6.38
C GLY A 106 -7.66 -0.27 5.83
N LEU A 107 -7.96 -1.57 5.75
CA LEU A 107 -7.05 -2.59 5.21
C LEU A 107 -6.72 -2.34 3.73
N TYR A 108 -7.74 -2.13 2.90
CA TYR A 108 -7.55 -1.87 1.48
C TYR A 108 -6.88 -0.50 1.24
N GLY A 109 -7.27 0.53 1.99
CA GLY A 109 -6.64 1.84 1.93
C GLY A 109 -5.15 1.79 2.26
N PHE A 110 -4.79 1.18 3.39
CA PHE A 110 -3.39 1.02 3.80
C PHE A 110 -2.58 0.21 2.77
N THR A 111 -3.12 -0.90 2.29
CA THR A 111 -2.43 -1.76 1.33
C THR A 111 -2.25 -1.06 -0.01
N SER A 112 -3.26 -0.32 -0.49
CA SER A 112 -3.19 0.45 -1.72
C SER A 112 -2.08 1.51 -1.69
N GLN A 113 -1.91 2.22 -0.57
CA GLN A 113 -0.85 3.20 -0.41
C GLN A 113 0.53 2.55 -0.42
N ARG A 114 0.66 1.38 0.21
CA ARG A 114 1.90 0.60 0.18
C ARG A 114 2.24 0.21 -1.25
N LEU A 115 1.27 -0.33 -2.00
CA LEU A 115 1.42 -0.72 -3.40
C LEU A 115 1.78 0.50 -4.29
N ILE A 116 1.08 1.62 -4.16
CA ILE A 116 1.40 2.86 -4.89
C ILE A 116 2.82 3.34 -4.57
N GLY A 117 3.26 3.21 -3.32
CA GLY A 117 4.65 3.46 -2.93
C GLY A 117 5.66 2.55 -3.65
N TYR A 118 5.34 1.26 -3.83
CA TYR A 118 6.17 0.34 -4.64
C TYR A 118 6.25 0.76 -6.12
N LEU A 119 5.15 1.25 -6.70
CA LEU A 119 5.15 1.80 -8.06
C LEU A 119 6.00 3.08 -8.16
N ALA A 120 5.88 3.99 -7.21
CA ALA A 120 6.65 5.23 -7.18
C ALA A 120 8.17 4.98 -7.05
N GLN A 121 8.56 3.89 -6.38
CA GLN A 121 9.95 3.44 -6.26
C GLN A 121 10.45 2.67 -7.49
N GLY A 122 9.64 2.51 -8.55
CA GLY A 122 10.01 1.77 -9.75
C GLY A 122 10.14 0.26 -9.56
N ARG A 123 9.65 -0.29 -8.44
CA ARG A 123 9.71 -1.73 -8.13
C ARG A 123 8.64 -2.56 -8.85
N ALA A 124 7.60 -1.92 -9.37
CA ALA A 124 6.55 -2.55 -10.18
C ALA A 124 6.02 -1.57 -11.23
N ARG A 125 5.66 -2.07 -12.41
CA ARG A 125 5.08 -1.24 -13.49
C ARG A 125 3.56 -1.08 -13.32
N THR A 126 2.91 -2.00 -12.61
CA THR A 126 1.45 -2.00 -12.39
C THR A 126 1.07 -2.41 -10.96
N LEU A 127 -0.11 -2.00 -10.50
CA LEU A 127 -0.70 -2.43 -9.22
C LEU A 127 -0.91 -3.94 -9.17
N ALA A 128 -1.33 -4.55 -10.29
CA ALA A 128 -1.52 -5.99 -10.40
C ALA A 128 -0.20 -6.76 -10.21
N GLU A 129 0.90 -6.27 -10.78
CA GLU A 129 2.23 -6.86 -10.60
C GLU A 129 2.71 -6.75 -9.15
N ALA A 130 2.52 -5.60 -8.51
CA ALA A 130 2.83 -5.43 -7.09
C ALA A 130 1.96 -6.32 -6.18
N ALA A 131 0.67 -6.50 -6.51
CA ALA A 131 -0.23 -7.38 -5.77
C ALA A 131 0.12 -8.85 -5.93
N ARG A 132 0.58 -9.30 -7.12
CA ARG A 132 1.04 -10.69 -7.34
C ARG A 132 2.23 -11.05 -6.45
N VAL A 133 3.19 -10.15 -6.28
CA VAL A 133 4.32 -10.36 -5.36
C VAL A 133 3.83 -10.61 -3.93
N PHE A 134 2.75 -9.93 -3.50
CA PHE A 134 2.13 -10.20 -2.20
C PHE A 134 1.40 -11.54 -2.16
N ILE A 135 0.69 -11.91 -3.23
CA ILE A 135 -0.02 -13.19 -3.34
C ILE A 135 0.96 -14.36 -3.31
N ASP A 136 2.11 -14.25 -3.97
CA ASP A 136 3.13 -15.29 -4.00
C ASP A 136 3.72 -15.57 -2.62
N VAL A 137 3.78 -14.55 -1.75
CA VAL A 137 4.28 -14.67 -0.37
C VAL A 137 3.19 -15.10 0.62
N ALA A 138 1.98 -14.57 0.48
CA ALA A 138 0.87 -14.81 1.42
C ALA A 138 0.00 -16.03 1.04
N GLY A 139 0.21 -16.61 -0.14
CA GLY A 139 -0.49 -17.80 -0.63
C GLY A 139 -1.80 -17.50 -1.37
N HIS A 140 -2.40 -18.54 -1.94
CA HIS A 140 -3.56 -18.46 -2.83
C HIS A 140 -4.79 -17.73 -2.22
N TRP A 141 -4.97 -17.80 -0.90
CA TRP A 141 -6.07 -17.09 -0.21
C TRP A 141 -5.92 -15.57 -0.27
N ALA A 142 -4.69 -15.07 -0.36
CA ALA A 142 -4.44 -13.65 -0.56
C ALA A 142 -4.92 -13.17 -1.93
N ALA A 143 -5.05 -14.05 -2.93
CA ALA A 143 -5.58 -13.67 -4.25
C ALA A 143 -7.05 -13.24 -4.17
N LEU A 144 -7.84 -13.86 -3.30
CA LEU A 144 -9.25 -13.52 -3.11
C LEU A 144 -9.38 -12.14 -2.45
N VAL A 145 -8.56 -11.88 -1.42
CA VAL A 145 -8.49 -10.58 -0.76
C VAL A 145 -7.90 -9.52 -1.70
N MET A 146 -6.91 -9.85 -2.52
CA MET A 146 -6.27 -8.92 -3.46
C MET A 146 -7.04 -8.75 -4.76
N PHE A 147 -8.12 -9.49 -5.00
CA PHE A 147 -8.87 -9.47 -6.25
C PHE A 147 -9.27 -8.06 -6.72
N PRO A 148 -9.77 -7.15 -5.87
CA PRO A 148 -10.06 -5.77 -6.29
C PRO A 148 -8.84 -5.06 -6.89
N PHE A 149 -7.63 -5.31 -6.37
CA PHE A 149 -6.39 -4.72 -6.89
C PHE A 149 -5.91 -5.34 -8.20
N LEU A 150 -6.33 -6.57 -8.51
CA LEU A 150 -5.98 -7.25 -9.76
C LEU A 150 -6.81 -6.72 -10.93
N VAL A 151 -8.05 -6.32 -10.66
CA VAL A 151 -9.01 -5.87 -11.68
C VAL A 151 -8.97 -4.35 -11.89
N LEU A 152 -8.70 -3.57 -10.83
CA LEU A 152 -8.73 -2.11 -10.88
C LEU A 152 -7.36 -1.51 -11.24
N LYS A 153 -7.29 -0.74 -12.34
CA LYS A 153 -6.08 -0.01 -12.79
C LYS A 153 -5.89 1.36 -12.11
N TRP A 154 -6.54 1.60 -10.97
CA TRP A 154 -6.76 2.94 -10.44
C TRP A 154 -5.56 3.45 -9.62
N ARG A 155 -5.10 4.68 -9.89
CA ARG A 155 -3.97 5.32 -9.16
C ARG A 155 -4.36 5.96 -7.82
N SER A 156 -5.64 6.03 -7.48
CA SER A 156 -6.13 6.63 -6.23
C SER A 156 -6.41 5.56 -5.17
N SER A 157 -5.79 5.70 -3.99
CA SER A 157 -6.02 4.80 -2.85
C SER A 157 -7.45 4.86 -2.34
N LEU A 158 -8.05 6.05 -2.32
CA LEU A 158 -9.42 6.28 -1.83
C LEU A 158 -10.46 5.53 -2.66
N LEU A 159 -10.36 5.66 -3.98
CA LEU A 159 -11.31 5.02 -4.87
C LEU A 159 -11.21 3.51 -4.77
N VAL A 160 -9.99 2.96 -4.70
CA VAL A 160 -9.80 1.51 -4.55
C VAL A 160 -10.34 1.02 -3.20
N SER A 161 -10.06 1.73 -2.10
CA SER A 161 -10.56 1.33 -0.78
C SER A 161 -12.08 1.43 -0.68
N LEU A 162 -12.69 2.45 -1.28
CA LEU A 162 -14.14 2.63 -1.29
C LEU A 162 -14.84 1.58 -2.16
N THR A 163 -14.34 1.32 -3.36
CA THR A 163 -14.90 0.28 -4.24
C THR A 163 -14.74 -1.11 -3.64
N ALA A 164 -13.58 -1.41 -3.03
CA ALA A 164 -13.38 -2.69 -2.34
C ALA A 164 -14.31 -2.81 -1.12
N ALA A 165 -14.45 -1.76 -0.31
CA ALA A 165 -15.36 -1.77 0.83
C ALA A 165 -16.82 -1.96 0.40
N LEU A 166 -17.24 -1.30 -0.68
CA LEU A 166 -18.58 -1.48 -1.24
C LEU A 166 -18.81 -2.90 -1.75
N PHE A 167 -17.84 -3.47 -2.48
CA PHE A 167 -17.91 -4.85 -2.96
C PHE A 167 -18.11 -5.84 -1.81
N TRP A 168 -17.31 -5.71 -0.75
CA TRP A 168 -17.44 -6.58 0.42
C TRP A 168 -18.71 -6.32 1.22
N ALA A 169 -19.19 -5.08 1.30
CA ALA A 169 -20.46 -4.76 1.95
C ALA A 169 -21.64 -5.42 1.23
N VAL A 170 -21.66 -5.40 -0.10
CA VAL A 170 -22.69 -6.09 -0.90
C VAL A 170 -22.61 -7.60 -0.70
N LEU A 171 -21.41 -8.17 -0.72
CA LEU A 171 -21.22 -9.61 -0.52
C LEU A 171 -21.66 -10.05 0.88
N LEU A 172 -21.36 -9.25 1.91
CA LEU A 172 -21.79 -9.48 3.28
C LEU A 172 -23.31 -9.37 3.41
N TRP A 173 -23.93 -8.38 2.77
CA TRP A 173 -25.39 -8.25 2.75
C TRP A 173 -26.07 -9.45 2.08
N LEU A 174 -25.55 -9.89 0.93
CA LEU A 174 -26.04 -11.10 0.26
C LEU A 174 -25.88 -12.35 1.14
N PHE A 175 -24.77 -12.46 1.87
CA PHE A 175 -24.54 -13.54 2.81
C PHE A 175 -25.60 -13.55 3.92
N PHE A 176 -25.86 -12.41 4.56
CA PHE A 176 -26.88 -12.33 5.61
C PHE A 176 -28.29 -12.62 5.06
N ALA A 177 -28.65 -12.05 3.90
CA ALA A 177 -29.94 -12.32 3.27
C ALA A 177 -30.13 -13.81 2.90
N ALA A 178 -29.04 -14.52 2.55
CA ALA A 178 -29.10 -15.94 2.19
C ALA A 178 -29.10 -16.88 3.40
N VAL A 179 -28.30 -16.58 4.43
CA VAL A 179 -28.11 -17.46 5.60
C VAL A 179 -29.16 -17.20 6.68
N PHE A 180 -29.62 -15.96 6.82
CA PHE A 180 -30.61 -15.53 7.80
C PHE A 180 -31.82 -14.89 7.10
N PRO A 181 -32.55 -15.63 6.24
CA PRO A 181 -33.65 -15.06 5.45
C PRO A 181 -34.86 -14.59 6.28
N ALA A 182 -34.89 -14.91 7.58
CA ALA A 182 -35.97 -14.59 8.51
C ALA A 182 -35.59 -13.46 9.51
N LEU A 183 -34.38 -12.92 9.42
CA LEU A 183 -33.88 -11.76 10.17
C LEU A 183 -33.79 -10.55 9.23
#